data_AF-A0A1L6HVA6-F1
#
_entry.id   AF-A0A1L6HVA6-F1
#
_cell.length_a   1.000
_cell.length_b   1.000
_cell.length_c   1.000
_cell.angle_alpha   90.00
_cell.angle_beta   90.00
_cell.angle_gamma   90.00
#
_symmetry.space_group_name_H-M   'P 1'
#
loop_
_entity.id
_entity.type
_entity.pdbx_description
1 polymer ?
#
loop_
_entity_poly.entity_id
_entity_poly.type
_entity_poly.pdbx_seq_one_letter_code
_entity_poly.pdbx_strand_id
1 'polypeptide(L)'
;MRRIAFLLLCVGACLLCGCASTRPSGHVTASVSAVNYSEDYVPRFSILTASGEPTGIGGVQVQEFSKGGLSRDECCALVPGAGQTMIVEWRVGRREDSEREWGKFRKSIVVRGETSSDPKSMNYLVVRFFPGHEVEAELMWESMRPDGEPSPRLDQLYYGRRVMRKIGD
;
A
#
# COMPACT_ATOMS: atom_id res chain seq x y z
N MET A 1 -69.84 -11.40 12.94
CA MET A 1 -68.70 -12.30 12.66
C MET A 1 -68.12 -11.97 11.29
N ARG A 2 -66.77 -11.97 11.21
CA ARG A 2 -65.93 -11.95 10.00
C ARG A 2 -65.97 -10.66 9.18
N ARG A 3 -64.96 -9.80 9.36
CA ARG A 3 -64.19 -9.07 8.31
C ARG A 3 -63.37 -7.90 8.90
N ILE A 4 -62.68 -8.08 10.03
CA ILE A 4 -61.65 -7.13 10.50
C ILE A 4 -60.54 -7.93 11.18
N ALA A 5 -59.72 -8.64 10.40
CA ALA A 5 -58.54 -9.32 10.90
C ALA A 5 -57.65 -9.78 9.73
N PHE A 6 -57.28 -8.91 8.80
CA PHE A 6 -56.34 -9.26 7.72
C PHE A 6 -55.53 -8.05 7.22
N LEU A 7 -55.18 -7.13 8.12
CA LEU A 7 -54.52 -5.87 7.77
C LEU A 7 -53.27 -5.56 8.62
N LEU A 8 -52.61 -6.59 9.18
CA LEU A 8 -51.50 -6.40 10.11
C LEU A 8 -50.39 -7.47 10.00
N LEU A 9 -50.12 -8.04 8.82
CA LEU A 9 -49.09 -9.09 8.69
C LEU A 9 -48.19 -9.04 7.44
N CYS A 10 -48.03 -7.89 6.78
CA CYS A 10 -47.19 -7.80 5.56
C CYS A 10 -46.26 -6.58 5.46
N VAL A 11 -45.91 -5.90 6.57
CA VAL A 11 -45.01 -4.72 6.53
C VAL A 11 -43.65 -4.98 7.22
N GLY A 12 -43.38 -6.21 7.68
CA GLY A 12 -42.20 -6.52 8.50
C GLY A 12 -41.11 -7.37 7.83
N ALA A 13 -40.79 -7.19 6.55
CA ALA A 13 -39.83 -8.09 5.87
C ALA A 13 -38.88 -7.44 4.84
N CYS A 14 -38.61 -6.12 4.92
CA CYS A 14 -37.76 -5.43 3.93
C CYS A 14 -36.50 -4.76 4.49
N LEU A 15 -35.98 -5.14 5.68
CA LEU A 15 -34.82 -4.44 6.28
C LEU A 15 -33.65 -5.33 6.71
N LEU A 16 -33.47 -6.50 6.09
CA LEU A 16 -32.31 -7.37 6.37
C LEU A 16 -31.50 -7.74 5.12
N CYS A 17 -31.50 -6.90 4.08
CA CYS A 17 -30.40 -6.88 3.12
C CYS A 17 -29.25 -6.07 3.73
N GLY A 18 -28.69 -6.56 4.84
CA GLY A 18 -27.36 -6.15 5.26
C GLY A 18 -26.41 -6.57 4.16
N CYS A 19 -25.74 -5.60 3.54
CA CYS A 19 -24.60 -5.90 2.69
C CYS A 19 -23.65 -6.77 3.53
N ALA A 20 -23.58 -8.05 3.21
CA ALA A 20 -22.44 -8.86 3.57
C ALA A 20 -21.27 -8.34 2.73
N SER A 21 -20.80 -7.14 3.05
CA SER A 21 -19.48 -6.68 2.68
C SER A 21 -18.56 -7.61 3.44
N THR A 22 -18.18 -8.71 2.81
CA THR A 22 -17.11 -9.59 3.26
C THR A 22 -15.94 -8.64 3.49
N ARG A 23 -15.70 -8.25 4.76
CA ARG A 23 -14.51 -7.47 5.11
C ARG A 23 -13.36 -8.32 4.60
N PRO A 24 -12.56 -7.84 3.62
CA PRO A 24 -11.31 -8.50 3.30
C PRO A 24 -10.56 -8.68 4.61
N SER A 25 -9.73 -9.71 4.72
CA SER A 25 -8.98 -10.16 5.92
C SER A 25 -8.05 -9.12 6.57
N GLY A 26 -8.25 -7.83 6.32
CA GLY A 26 -7.39 -6.71 6.67
C GLY A 26 -6.06 -6.74 5.93
N HIS A 27 -5.69 -7.88 5.33
CA HIS A 27 -4.40 -8.14 4.72
C HIS A 27 -4.56 -8.75 3.34
N VAL A 28 -3.60 -8.44 2.47
CA VAL A 28 -3.50 -8.93 1.10
C VAL A 28 -2.07 -9.42 0.87
N THR A 29 -1.90 -10.50 0.11
CA THR A 29 -0.57 -10.92 -0.35
C THR A 29 -0.14 -10.00 -1.48
N ALA A 30 0.95 -9.27 -1.29
CA ALA A 30 1.51 -8.36 -2.30
C ALA A 30 3.05 -8.44 -2.35
N SER A 31 3.62 -8.12 -3.51
CA SER A 31 5.04 -7.77 -3.61
C SER A 31 5.24 -6.37 -3.02
N VAL A 32 6.36 -6.14 -2.31
CA VAL A 32 6.67 -4.83 -1.76
C VAL A 32 7.82 -4.21 -2.54
N SER A 33 7.60 -2.97 -2.95
CA SER A 33 8.62 -2.16 -3.62
C SER A 33 8.55 -0.73 -3.07
N ALA A 34 9.61 0.03 -3.32
CA ALA A 34 9.63 1.42 -2.93
C ALA A 34 10.17 2.34 -4.03
N VAL A 35 9.61 3.55 -4.00
CA VAL A 35 9.99 4.65 -4.88
C VAL A 35 10.39 5.83 -4.02
N ASN A 36 11.40 6.58 -4.45
CA ASN A 36 11.93 7.71 -3.72
C ASN A 36 11.91 8.96 -4.59
N TYR A 37 11.14 9.92 -4.14
CA TYR A 37 10.97 11.25 -4.70
C TYR A 37 11.77 12.31 -3.92
N SER A 38 12.61 11.90 -2.96
CA SER A 38 13.59 12.77 -2.31
C SER A 38 15.03 12.42 -2.71
N GLU A 39 15.96 13.28 -2.30
CA GLU A 39 17.40 13.03 -2.47
C GLU A 39 18.01 12.28 -1.27
N ASP A 40 17.17 11.79 -0.36
CA ASP A 40 17.60 11.05 0.81
C ASP A 40 17.80 9.59 0.44
N TYR A 41 19.00 9.05 0.62
CA TYR A 41 19.19 7.60 0.47
C TYR A 41 18.54 6.86 1.64
N VAL A 42 17.65 5.90 1.32
CA VAL A 42 16.98 5.06 2.30
C VAL A 42 17.60 3.65 2.26
N PRO A 43 18.58 3.36 3.13
CA PRO A 43 19.26 2.06 3.13
C PRO A 43 18.32 0.91 3.47
N ARG A 44 17.33 1.16 4.34
CA ARG A 44 16.31 0.20 4.76
C ARG A 44 15.07 0.91 5.25
N PHE A 45 13.91 0.31 4.95
CA PHE A 45 12.67 0.57 5.65
C PHE A 45 12.02 -0.76 6.08
N SER A 46 11.14 -0.65 7.07
CA SER A 46 10.34 -1.74 7.63
C SER A 46 8.89 -1.29 7.73
N ILE A 47 7.98 -2.22 7.50
CA ILE A 47 6.55 -2.05 7.69
C ILE A 47 6.18 -2.70 9.02
N LEU A 48 5.44 -1.97 9.85
CA LEU A 48 4.86 -2.47 11.09
C LEU A 48 3.34 -2.39 11.02
N THR A 49 2.69 -3.21 11.83
CA THR A 49 1.24 -3.13 12.03
C THR A 49 0.85 -1.77 12.63
N ALA A 50 -0.44 -1.45 12.65
CA ALA A 50 -0.95 -0.27 13.33
C ALA A 50 -0.59 -0.22 14.83
N SER A 51 -0.37 -1.37 15.47
CA SER A 51 0.08 -1.46 16.88
C SER A 51 1.59 -1.33 17.05
N GLY A 52 2.35 -1.24 15.94
CA GLY A 52 3.81 -1.15 15.96
C GLY A 52 4.54 -2.49 16.01
N GLU A 53 3.86 -3.59 15.73
CA GLU A 53 4.51 -4.91 15.67
C GLU A 53 5.21 -5.10 14.32
N PRO A 54 6.45 -5.65 14.29
CA PRO A 54 7.16 -5.91 13.04
C PRO A 54 6.39 -6.90 12.19
N THR A 55 6.16 -6.56 10.91
CA THR A 55 5.55 -7.51 9.97
C THR A 55 6.57 -8.47 9.36
N GLY A 56 7.87 -8.17 9.50
CA GLY A 56 8.94 -8.84 8.77
C GLY A 56 9.07 -8.38 7.31
N ILE A 57 8.32 -7.36 6.91
CA ILE A 57 8.24 -6.84 5.55
C ILE A 57 8.91 -5.47 5.48
N GLY A 58 9.52 -5.15 4.35
CA GLY A 58 10.14 -3.85 4.14
C GLY A 58 10.79 -3.75 2.77
N GLY A 59 11.91 -3.06 2.73
CA GLY A 59 12.76 -3.02 1.57
C GLY A 59 14.10 -2.37 1.89
N VAL A 60 15.03 -2.48 0.94
CA VAL A 60 16.41 -2.03 1.12
C VAL A 60 16.89 -1.23 -0.09
N GLN A 61 17.88 -0.38 0.15
CA GLN A 61 18.62 0.35 -0.88
C GLN A 61 17.72 1.18 -1.81
N VAL A 62 16.75 1.92 -1.26
CA VAL A 62 15.94 2.84 -2.06
C VAL A 62 16.83 4.03 -2.45
N GLN A 63 17.08 4.14 -3.75
CA GLN A 63 18.01 5.12 -4.30
C GLN A 63 17.50 6.54 -4.13
N GLU A 64 18.42 7.51 -4.11
CA GLU A 64 18.07 8.92 -4.27
C GLU A 64 17.34 9.13 -5.60
N PHE A 65 16.42 10.10 -5.66
CA PHE A 65 15.68 10.42 -6.88
C PHE A 65 16.61 10.72 -8.06
N SER A 66 17.68 11.50 -7.85
CA SER A 66 18.72 11.75 -8.85
C SER A 66 19.39 10.48 -9.40
N LYS A 67 19.44 9.40 -8.60
CA LYS A 67 19.99 8.08 -8.98
C LYS A 67 18.93 7.08 -9.45
N GLY A 68 17.72 7.53 -9.73
CA GLY A 68 16.63 6.73 -10.31
C GLY A 68 15.51 6.40 -9.33
N GLY A 69 15.70 6.62 -8.02
CA GLY A 69 14.61 6.61 -7.06
C GLY A 69 13.89 5.28 -6.86
N LEU A 70 14.48 4.13 -7.21
CA LEU A 70 13.85 2.82 -7.05
C LEU A 70 14.55 2.00 -5.96
N SER A 71 13.81 1.12 -5.29
CA SER A 71 14.37 0.06 -4.47
C SER A 71 14.70 -1.18 -5.30
N ARG A 72 15.33 -2.18 -4.66
CA ARG A 72 15.22 -3.55 -5.15
C ARG A 72 13.83 -4.09 -4.80
N ASP A 73 13.29 -4.96 -5.64
CA ASP A 73 12.01 -5.61 -5.38
C ASP A 73 12.17 -6.69 -4.32
N GLU A 74 11.23 -6.73 -3.36
CA GLU A 74 11.13 -7.80 -2.37
C GLU A 74 9.75 -8.46 -2.50
N CYS A 75 9.74 -9.66 -3.08
CA CYS A 75 8.55 -10.50 -3.12
C CYS A 75 8.54 -11.42 -1.90
N CYS A 76 7.42 -11.79 -1.32
CA CYS A 76 6.05 -11.29 -1.36
C CYS A 76 5.51 -11.55 0.05
N ALA A 77 4.61 -10.73 0.58
CA ALA A 77 4.18 -10.88 1.96
C ALA A 77 2.74 -10.43 2.20
N LEU A 78 2.19 -10.84 3.35
CA LEU A 78 0.89 -10.39 3.82
C LEU A 78 1.01 -8.96 4.34
N VAL A 79 0.54 -7.99 3.55
CA VAL A 79 0.55 -6.58 3.90
C VAL A 79 -0.84 -6.10 4.29
N PRO A 80 -0.97 -5.02 5.10
CA PRO A 80 -2.25 -4.37 5.34
C PRO A 80 -2.91 -3.93 4.02
N GLY A 81 -4.21 -4.22 3.90
CA GLY A 81 -5.04 -3.88 2.76
C GLY A 81 -5.41 -2.40 2.70
N ALA A 82 -6.05 -1.99 1.60
CA ALA A 82 -6.49 -0.62 1.42
C ALA A 82 -7.45 -0.18 2.55
N GLY A 83 -7.28 1.06 3.02
CA GLY A 83 -8.01 1.63 4.15
C GLY A 83 -7.51 1.19 5.53
N GLN A 84 -6.55 0.27 5.61
CA GLN A 84 -5.91 -0.08 6.88
C GLN A 84 -4.74 0.87 7.17
N THR A 85 -4.49 1.06 8.47
CA THR A 85 -3.33 1.82 8.95
C THR A 85 -2.12 0.89 9.09
N MET A 86 -0.95 1.37 8.68
CA MET A 86 0.32 0.74 8.96
C MET A 86 1.35 1.80 9.36
N ILE A 87 2.46 1.35 9.96
CA ILE A 87 3.57 2.23 10.30
C ILE A 87 4.73 1.90 9.38
N VAL A 88 5.33 2.91 8.76
CA VAL A 88 6.59 2.78 8.04
C VAL A 88 7.69 3.35 8.92
N GLU A 89 8.70 2.54 9.20
CA GLU A 89 9.95 2.96 9.82
C GLU A 89 11.06 2.91 8.79
N TRP A 90 11.86 3.96 8.70
CA TRP A 90 12.97 3.99 7.77
C TRP A 90 14.14 4.77 8.33
N ARG A 91 15.29 4.59 7.69
CA ARG A 91 16.50 5.33 7.99
C ARG A 91 16.88 6.19 6.80
N VAL A 92 17.55 7.31 7.06
CA VAL A 92 18.16 8.16 6.05
C VAL A 92 19.60 8.42 6.43
N GLY A 93 20.50 8.30 5.47
CA GLY A 93 21.91 8.67 5.63
C GLY A 93 22.67 8.41 4.33
N ARG A 94 23.92 8.85 4.24
CA ARG A 94 24.74 8.58 3.06
C ARG A 94 25.18 7.12 3.06
N ARG A 95 25.59 6.62 1.90
CA ARG A 95 26.05 5.23 1.75
C ARG A 95 27.33 4.96 2.53
N GLU A 96 28.17 5.97 2.67
CA GLU A 96 29.45 5.95 3.38
C GLU A 96 29.31 6.17 4.90
N ASP A 97 28.16 6.66 5.37
CA ASP A 97 27.91 6.92 6.78
C ASP A 97 27.75 5.59 7.53
N SER A 98 28.18 5.57 8.79
CA SER A 98 27.90 4.43 9.67
C SER A 98 26.42 4.37 10.05
N GLU A 99 25.89 3.17 10.34
CA GLU A 99 24.47 3.03 10.72
C GLU A 99 24.04 3.89 11.92
N ARG A 100 24.97 4.27 12.79
CA ARG A 100 24.71 5.09 13.98
C ARG A 100 24.45 6.56 13.63
N GLU A 101 24.93 6.99 12.48
CA GLU A 101 24.79 8.37 11.98
C GLU A 101 23.50 8.55 11.18
N TRP A 102 22.86 7.44 10.77
CA TRP A 102 21.61 7.50 10.03
C TRP A 102 20.47 8.03 10.90
N GLY A 103 19.76 9.02 10.37
CA GLY A 103 18.50 9.51 10.93
C GLY A 103 17.46 8.40 10.91
N LYS A 104 16.63 8.33 11.95
CA LYS A 104 15.56 7.34 12.09
C LYS A 104 14.21 8.05 12.02
N PHE A 105 13.34 7.55 11.18
CA PHE A 105 12.03 8.12 10.93
C PHE A 105 10.95 7.05 11.06
N ARG A 106 9.76 7.50 11.46
CA ARG A 106 8.60 6.65 11.70
C ARG A 106 7.35 7.43 11.38
N LYS A 107 6.46 6.86 10.57
CA LYS A 107 5.18 7.50 10.24
C LYS A 107 4.05 6.48 10.15
N SER A 108 2.93 6.82 10.78
CA SER A 108 1.66 6.09 10.63
C SER A 108 0.93 6.61 9.40
N ILE A 109 0.53 5.71 8.50
CA ILE A 109 -0.12 6.03 7.23
C ILE A 109 -1.28 5.08 6.96
N VAL A 110 -2.26 5.56 6.20
CA VAL A 110 -3.36 4.72 5.69
C VAL A 110 -2.98 4.24 4.29
N VAL A 111 -3.04 2.92 4.08
CA VAL A 111 -2.77 2.31 2.78
C VAL A 111 -3.89 2.71 1.81
N ARG A 112 -3.53 3.29 0.67
CA ARG A 112 -4.47 3.69 -0.39
C ARG A 112 -4.52 2.65 -1.51
N GLY A 113 -5.36 2.92 -2.50
CA GLY A 113 -5.41 2.13 -3.73
C GLY A 113 -6.31 0.91 -3.62
N GLU A 114 -6.03 -0.10 -4.44
CA GLU A 114 -6.88 -1.26 -4.62
C GLU A 114 -6.08 -2.51 -4.98
N THR A 115 -6.70 -3.67 -4.79
CA THR A 115 -6.10 -4.99 -5.06
C THR A 115 -7.03 -5.82 -5.91
N SER A 116 -6.47 -6.72 -6.70
CA SER A 116 -7.22 -7.73 -7.44
C SER A 116 -7.27 -9.05 -6.67
N SER A 117 -8.42 -9.71 -6.75
CA SER A 117 -8.61 -11.10 -6.32
C SER A 117 -8.50 -12.09 -7.48
N ASP A 118 -8.28 -11.63 -8.73
CA ASP A 118 -7.99 -12.51 -9.86
C ASP A 118 -6.64 -13.20 -9.60
N PRO A 119 -6.58 -14.54 -9.57
CA PRO A 119 -5.31 -15.28 -9.42
C PRO A 119 -4.33 -15.03 -10.57
N LYS A 120 -4.77 -14.43 -11.67
CA LYS A 120 -3.93 -13.98 -12.79
C LYS A 120 -3.52 -12.51 -12.67
N SER A 121 -3.68 -11.91 -11.49
CA SER A 121 -3.16 -10.59 -11.17
C SER A 121 -2.06 -10.69 -10.11
N MET A 122 -1.08 -9.78 -10.18
CA MET A 122 -0.11 -9.57 -9.12
C MET A 122 -0.47 -8.29 -8.37
N ASN A 123 -0.55 -8.37 -7.04
CA ASN A 123 -0.72 -7.20 -6.19
C ASN A 123 0.65 -6.65 -5.77
N TYR A 124 0.78 -5.34 -5.72
CA TYR A 124 1.97 -4.62 -5.30
C TYR A 124 1.59 -3.60 -4.23
N LEU A 125 2.39 -3.52 -3.17
CA LEU A 125 2.42 -2.38 -2.27
C LEU A 125 3.63 -1.54 -2.63
N VAL A 126 3.37 -0.32 -3.10
CA VAL A 126 4.42 0.66 -3.40
C VAL A 126 4.50 1.64 -2.23
N VAL A 127 5.65 1.69 -1.56
CA VAL A 127 5.95 2.68 -0.52
C VAL A 127 6.72 3.83 -1.16
N ARG A 128 6.21 5.06 -1.06
CA ARG A 128 6.85 6.22 -1.67
C ARG A 128 7.38 7.18 -0.63
N PHE A 129 8.65 7.53 -0.76
CA PHE A 129 9.32 8.53 0.08
C PHE A 129 9.35 9.88 -0.63
N PHE A 130 9.14 10.96 0.11
CA PHE A 130 9.07 12.33 -0.41
C PHE A 130 9.93 13.29 0.42
N PRO A 131 10.27 14.47 -0.12
CA PRO A 131 11.00 15.49 0.62
C PRO A 131 10.34 15.84 1.95
N GLY A 132 11.16 16.14 2.96
CA GLY A 132 10.67 16.43 4.32
C GLY A 132 10.36 15.19 5.15
N HIS A 133 10.86 14.01 4.75
CA HIS A 133 10.62 12.72 5.42
C HIS A 133 9.13 12.34 5.41
N GLU A 134 8.47 12.63 4.30
CA GLU A 134 7.09 12.27 4.03
C GLU A 134 7.05 10.89 3.37
N VAL A 135 6.01 10.11 3.68
CA VAL A 135 5.83 8.77 3.12
C VAL A 135 4.36 8.48 2.87
N GLU A 136 4.07 7.77 1.78
CA GLU A 136 2.76 7.20 1.49
C GLU A 136 2.89 5.74 1.05
N ALA A 137 1.79 5.02 1.05
CA ALA A 137 1.74 3.67 0.52
C ALA A 137 0.45 3.41 -0.23
N GLU A 138 0.59 2.71 -1.35
CA GLU A 138 -0.50 2.44 -2.26
C GLU A 138 -0.46 0.99 -2.72
N LEU A 139 -1.61 0.34 -2.65
CA LEU A 139 -1.85 -0.93 -3.30
C LEU A 139 -2.26 -0.71 -4.75
N MET A 140 -1.62 -1.47 -5.61
CA MET A 140 -1.97 -1.56 -7.02
C MET A 140 -1.89 -3.02 -7.45
N TRP A 141 -2.41 -3.30 -8.63
CA TRP A 141 -2.30 -4.62 -9.21
C TRP A 141 -2.06 -4.52 -10.71
N GLU A 142 -1.39 -5.52 -11.25
CA GLU A 142 -1.19 -5.67 -12.68
C GLU A 142 -1.69 -7.05 -13.13
N SER A 143 -2.21 -7.10 -14.35
CA SER A 143 -2.57 -8.37 -14.99
C SER A 143 -1.29 -9.11 -15.38
N MET A 144 -1.17 -10.38 -15.00
CA MET A 144 -0.08 -11.26 -15.45
C MET A 144 -0.37 -11.90 -16.81
N ARG A 145 -1.46 -11.51 -17.48
CA ARG A 145 -1.79 -12.03 -18.81
C ARG A 145 -0.87 -11.38 -19.85
N PRO A 146 -0.56 -12.06 -20.97
CA PRO A 146 0.32 -11.52 -22.01
C PRO A 146 -0.18 -10.21 -22.64
N ASP A 147 -1.48 -9.96 -22.60
CA ASP A 147 -2.18 -8.76 -23.06
C ASP A 147 -2.47 -7.75 -21.94
N GLY A 148 -1.90 -7.98 -20.74
CA GLY A 148 -2.04 -7.08 -19.61
C GLY A 148 -1.38 -5.73 -19.90
N GLU A 149 -2.16 -4.65 -19.85
CA GLU A 149 -1.61 -3.31 -19.87
C GLU A 149 -0.98 -2.99 -18.50
N PRO A 150 0.21 -2.32 -18.47
CA PRO A 150 0.78 -1.83 -17.23
C PRO A 150 -0.19 -0.90 -16.51
N SER A 151 -0.16 -0.92 -15.17
CA SER A 151 -1.04 -0.03 -14.42
C SER A 151 -0.72 1.44 -14.73
N PRO A 152 -1.70 2.26 -15.13
CA PRO A 152 -1.45 3.70 -15.37
C PRO A 152 -1.04 4.44 -14.09
N ARG A 153 -1.25 3.82 -12.92
CA ARG A 153 -0.86 4.36 -11.61
C ARG A 153 0.59 4.04 -11.25
N LEU A 154 1.26 3.19 -12.03
CA LEU A 154 2.67 2.86 -11.82
C LEU A 154 3.53 4.11 -12.01
N ASP A 155 4.48 4.28 -11.11
CA ASP A 155 5.31 5.48 -11.08
C ASP A 155 6.19 5.60 -12.33
N GLN A 156 6.30 6.82 -12.88
CA GLN A 156 7.08 7.09 -14.09
C GLN A 156 8.55 6.68 -13.97
N LEU A 157 9.06 6.57 -12.74
CA LEU A 157 10.41 6.11 -12.43
C LEU A 157 10.65 4.65 -12.85
N TYR A 158 9.64 3.77 -12.82
CA TYR A 158 9.74 2.40 -13.33
C TYR A 158 9.99 2.36 -14.84
N TYR A 159 9.61 3.41 -15.56
CA TYR A 159 9.88 3.57 -17.00
C TYR A 159 11.15 4.38 -17.29
N GLY A 160 11.99 4.63 -16.28
CA GLY A 160 13.22 5.42 -16.39
C GLY A 160 12.98 6.92 -16.56
N ARG A 161 11.75 7.40 -16.36
CA ARG A 161 11.40 8.82 -16.50
C ARG A 161 11.42 9.48 -15.14
N ARG A 162 12.30 10.48 -14.95
CA ARG A 162 12.43 11.25 -13.71
C ARG A 162 11.38 12.35 -13.62
N VAL A 163 10.14 11.96 -13.33
CA VAL A 163 9.01 12.88 -13.13
C VAL A 163 8.66 12.91 -11.65
N MET A 164 8.70 14.09 -11.05
CA MET A 164 8.30 14.28 -9.65
C MET A 164 6.80 14.04 -9.47
N ARG A 165 6.46 13.24 -8.47
CA ARG A 165 5.09 13.03 -7.98
C ARG A 165 4.86 13.89 -6.73
N LYS A 166 3.63 14.34 -6.51
CA LYS A 166 3.21 14.93 -5.23
C LYS A 166 2.49 13.88 -4.39
N ILE A 167 2.59 14.03 -3.07
CA ILE A 167 1.86 13.18 -2.14
C ILE A 167 0.36 13.26 -2.42
N GLY A 168 -0.27 12.10 -2.53
CA GLY A 168 -1.71 11.96 -2.78
C GLY A 168 -2.20 12.21 -4.20
N ASP A 169 -1.31 12.42 -5.18
CA ASP A 169 -1.64 12.34 -6.61
C ASP A 169 -2.17 10.94 -6.99
#